data_AF-A0A2B4SM76-F1
#
_entry.id   AF-A0A2B4SM76-F1
#
_cell.length_a   1.000
_cell.length_b   1.000
_cell.length_c   1.000
_cell.angle_alpha   90.00
_cell.angle_beta   90.00
_cell.angle_gamma   90.00
#
_symmetry.space_group_name_H-M   'P 1'
#
loop_
_entity.id
_entity.type
_entity.pdbx_description
1 polymer ?
#
loop_
_entity_poly.entity_id
_entity_poly.type
_entity_poly.pdbx_seq_one_letter_code
_entity_poly.pdbx_strand_id
1 'polypeptide(L)'
;MLWLLVLAFGALASTHAEDEATEALNFLNQYHYLSTSRSGNHDVNTAIKNFQRFAGLKVTGRLDRATVTLMKKPRCGMPDDVAARGRVRRYSTGSKWRKTHLTYFIQHGRDLPHSQQDRIFQRALQYWADVSGLSFSRSSSSRADLKISFGYRSHGGVYGERRCNYPFDGPGKVLAHAFFPSDGRAHFDEDETYTDGQSSGTNLLWVATHEFGHALGLEHSNVRGAIMYPYYTGYVANMQLHSDDINGIRSLYGTVWF
;
A
#
# COMPACT_ATOMS: atom_id res chain seq x y z
N MET A 1 1.39 45.70 -23.77
CA MET A 1 2.04 44.47 -23.24
C MET A 1 1.13 43.66 -22.29
N LEU A 2 -0.20 43.64 -22.46
CA LEU A 2 -1.11 42.85 -21.59
C LEU A 2 -1.82 41.67 -22.28
N TRP A 3 -1.68 41.51 -23.60
CA TRP A 3 -2.37 40.46 -24.37
C TRP A 3 -1.60 39.13 -24.48
N LEU A 4 -0.29 39.14 -24.21
CA LEU A 4 0.54 37.92 -24.22
C LEU A 4 0.45 37.11 -22.92
N LEU A 5 0.05 37.73 -21.80
CA LEU A 5 -0.06 37.04 -20.50
C LEU A 5 -1.33 36.18 -20.40
N VAL A 6 -2.47 36.62 -20.96
CA VAL A 6 -3.74 35.87 -20.85
C VAL A 6 -3.73 34.56 -21.66
N LEU A 7 -3.09 34.56 -22.83
CA LEU A 7 -2.96 33.35 -23.66
C LEU A 7 -2.01 32.32 -23.05
N ALA A 8 -0.92 32.77 -22.43
CA ALA A 8 0.02 31.88 -21.73
C ALA A 8 -0.63 31.24 -20.49
N PHE A 9 -1.36 32.01 -19.67
CA PHE A 9 -2.09 31.47 -18.52
C PHE A 9 -3.20 30.48 -18.92
N GLY A 10 -3.92 30.74 -20.02
CA GLY A 10 -4.93 29.82 -20.55
C GLY A 10 -4.33 28.49 -21.06
N ALA A 11 -3.21 28.55 -21.77
CA ALA A 11 -2.49 27.36 -22.24
C ALA A 11 -1.91 26.54 -21.07
N LEU A 12 -1.25 27.20 -20.09
CA LEU A 12 -0.70 26.56 -18.90
C LEU A 12 -1.78 25.89 -18.02
N ALA A 13 -2.95 26.51 -17.88
CA ALA A 13 -4.08 25.92 -17.15
C ALA A 13 -4.68 24.71 -17.89
N SER A 14 -4.72 24.76 -19.23
CA SER A 14 -5.17 23.64 -20.07
C SER A 14 -4.24 22.44 -19.97
N THR A 15 -2.92 22.66 -20.07
CA THR A 15 -1.93 21.58 -19.96
C THR A 15 -1.93 20.96 -18.56
N HIS A 16 -2.04 21.78 -17.51
CA HIS A 16 -2.12 21.27 -16.14
C HIS A 16 -3.39 20.43 -15.91
N ALA A 17 -4.53 20.81 -16.49
CA ALA A 17 -5.76 20.03 -16.39
C ALA A 17 -5.68 18.70 -17.16
N GLU A 18 -5.02 18.70 -18.33
CA GLU A 18 -4.76 17.49 -19.12
C GLU A 18 -3.81 16.52 -18.38
N ASP A 19 -2.77 17.05 -17.72
CA ASP A 19 -1.85 16.28 -16.89
C ASP A 19 -2.59 15.65 -15.71
N GLU A 20 -3.44 16.41 -15.00
CA GLU A 20 -4.22 15.87 -13.87
C GLU A 20 -5.23 14.80 -14.29
N ALA A 21 -5.86 14.94 -15.46
CA ALA A 21 -6.75 13.92 -16.00
C ALA A 21 -5.97 12.64 -16.33
N THR A 22 -4.78 12.77 -16.92
CA THR A 22 -3.91 11.64 -17.25
C THR A 22 -3.40 10.93 -16.01
N GLU A 23 -2.93 11.68 -14.99
CA GLU A 23 -2.52 11.13 -13.70
C GLU A 23 -3.67 10.40 -13.01
N ALA A 24 -4.87 10.97 -13.03
CA ALA A 24 -6.05 10.33 -12.44
C ALA A 24 -6.44 9.04 -13.16
N LEU A 25 -6.35 8.99 -14.49
CA LEU A 25 -6.58 7.75 -15.25
C LEU A 25 -5.56 6.67 -14.92
N ASN A 26 -4.28 7.03 -14.82
CA ASN A 26 -3.23 6.12 -14.41
C ASN A 26 -3.48 5.57 -13.00
N PHE A 27 -3.84 6.46 -12.06
CA PHE A 27 -4.23 6.08 -10.71
C PHE A 27 -5.42 5.09 -10.71
N LEU A 28 -6.50 5.40 -11.43
CA LEU A 28 -7.70 4.57 -11.46
C LEU A 28 -7.43 3.19 -12.09
N ASN A 29 -6.52 3.11 -13.06
CA ASN A 29 -6.05 1.84 -13.61
C ASN A 29 -5.17 1.06 -12.63
N GLN A 30 -4.17 1.72 -12.04
CA GLN A 30 -3.22 1.10 -11.11
C GLN A 30 -3.93 0.49 -9.90
N TYR A 31 -4.90 1.21 -9.33
CA TYR A 31 -5.66 0.76 -8.17
C TYR A 31 -6.97 0.04 -8.52
N HIS A 32 -7.10 -0.41 -9.77
CA HIS A 32 -8.17 -1.27 -10.29
C HIS A 32 -9.60 -0.71 -10.25
N TYR A 33 -9.78 0.60 -10.09
CA TYR A 33 -11.08 1.27 -10.25
C TYR A 33 -11.60 1.21 -11.69
N LEU A 34 -10.68 1.19 -12.66
CA LEU A 34 -10.94 0.89 -14.06
C LEU A 34 -10.48 -0.54 -14.37
N SER A 35 -11.25 -1.25 -15.19
CA SER A 35 -10.87 -2.59 -15.61
C SER A 35 -9.92 -2.55 -16.80
N THR A 36 -8.87 -3.35 -16.74
CA THR A 36 -7.96 -3.60 -17.87
C THR A 36 -8.54 -4.57 -18.91
N SER A 37 -9.67 -5.21 -18.62
CA SER A 37 -10.33 -6.17 -19.52
C SER A 37 -11.35 -5.49 -20.44
N ARG A 38 -11.44 -5.91 -21.70
CA ARG A 38 -12.42 -5.37 -22.67
C ARG A 38 -13.88 -5.42 -22.19
N SER A 39 -14.22 -6.35 -21.29
CA SER A 39 -15.57 -6.53 -20.75
C SER A 39 -15.80 -5.89 -19.37
N GLY A 40 -14.81 -5.22 -18.79
CA GLY A 40 -14.93 -4.64 -17.46
C GLY A 40 -15.38 -3.17 -17.44
N ASN A 41 -15.38 -2.56 -16.25
CA ASN A 41 -15.79 -1.17 -16.08
C ASN A 41 -14.75 -0.21 -16.70
N HIS A 42 -15.11 0.42 -17.81
CA HIS A 42 -14.34 1.49 -18.47
C HIS A 42 -14.89 2.89 -18.17
N ASP A 43 -15.96 2.99 -17.38
CA ASP A 43 -16.56 4.28 -17.06
C ASP A 43 -15.77 5.00 -15.96
N VAL A 44 -15.04 6.04 -16.39
CA VAL A 44 -14.24 6.91 -15.53
C VAL A 44 -15.09 7.59 -14.46
N ASN A 45 -16.34 7.96 -14.76
CA ASN A 45 -17.20 8.61 -13.77
C ASN A 45 -17.52 7.66 -12.60
N THR A 46 -17.89 6.42 -12.93
CA THR A 46 -18.13 5.36 -11.94
C THR A 46 -16.86 5.01 -11.18
N ALA A 47 -15.71 4.93 -11.86
CA ALA A 47 -14.42 4.70 -11.23
C ALA A 47 -14.08 5.77 -10.17
N ILE A 48 -14.26 7.06 -10.52
CA ILE A 48 -14.07 8.18 -9.57
C ILE A 48 -15.04 8.06 -8.39
N LYS A 49 -16.33 7.76 -8.63
CA LYS A 49 -17.32 7.59 -7.54
C LYS A 49 -16.93 6.45 -6.60
N ASN A 50 -16.41 5.34 -7.15
CA ASN A 50 -15.96 4.21 -6.36
C ASN A 50 -14.73 4.57 -5.53
N PHE A 51 -13.76 5.28 -6.10
CA PHE A 51 -12.62 5.81 -5.36
C PHE A 51 -13.05 6.74 -4.25
N GLN A 52 -13.89 7.73 -4.54
CA GLN A 52 -14.40 8.66 -3.54
C GLN A 52 -15.11 7.94 -2.40
N ARG A 53 -15.95 6.95 -2.70
CA ARG A 53 -16.66 6.15 -1.69
C ARG A 53 -15.67 5.37 -0.81
N PHE A 54 -14.71 4.70 -1.42
CA PHE A 54 -13.69 3.92 -0.71
C PHE A 54 -12.83 4.82 0.19
N ALA A 55 -12.40 5.97 -0.33
CA ALA A 55 -11.60 6.95 0.38
C ALA A 55 -12.37 7.75 1.45
N GLY A 56 -13.71 7.61 1.53
CA GLY A 56 -14.55 8.41 2.41
C GLY A 56 -14.60 9.89 2.03
N LEU A 57 -14.48 10.21 0.75
CA LEU A 57 -14.70 11.54 0.19
C LEU A 57 -16.18 11.74 -0.17
N LYS A 58 -16.57 13.00 -0.40
CA LYS A 58 -17.88 13.31 -0.98
C LYS A 58 -17.94 12.69 -2.39
N VAL A 59 -18.97 11.88 -2.63
CA VAL A 59 -19.16 11.19 -3.92
C VAL A 59 -19.74 12.17 -4.94
N THR A 60 -18.87 12.80 -5.73
CA THR A 60 -19.23 13.76 -6.79
C THR A 60 -19.12 13.16 -8.18
N GLY A 61 -18.32 12.11 -8.35
CA GLY A 61 -17.96 11.54 -9.66
C GLY A 61 -17.11 12.49 -10.52
N ARG A 62 -16.50 13.50 -9.92
CA ARG A 62 -15.66 14.50 -10.59
C ARG A 62 -14.26 14.47 -9.99
N LEU A 63 -13.25 14.82 -10.78
CA LEU A 63 -11.89 15.12 -10.30
C LEU A 63 -11.88 16.48 -9.58
N ASP A 64 -12.63 16.58 -8.49
CA ASP A 64 -12.60 17.76 -7.65
C ASP A 64 -11.28 17.85 -6.87
N ARG A 65 -11.00 19.03 -6.31
CA ARG A 65 -9.75 19.32 -5.59
C ARG A 65 -9.44 18.29 -4.50
N ALA A 66 -10.44 17.83 -3.75
CA ALA A 66 -10.25 16.85 -2.69
C ALA A 66 -9.84 15.48 -3.24
N THR A 67 -10.46 15.07 -4.35
CA THR A 67 -10.15 13.82 -5.07
C THR A 67 -8.70 13.84 -5.58
N VAL A 68 -8.32 14.88 -6.32
CA VAL A 68 -6.97 14.99 -6.90
C VAL A 68 -5.90 15.12 -5.80
N THR A 69 -6.17 15.90 -4.74
CA THR A 69 -5.24 16.03 -3.61
C THR A 69 -4.98 14.68 -2.96
N LEU A 70 -6.00 13.83 -2.83
CA LEU A 70 -5.84 12.51 -2.25
C LEU A 70 -5.14 11.52 -3.19
N MET A 71 -5.43 11.55 -4.49
CA MET A 71 -4.73 10.70 -5.48
C MET A 71 -3.21 10.95 -5.51
N LYS A 72 -2.78 12.18 -5.19
CA LYS A 72 -1.37 12.59 -5.12
C LYS A 72 -0.68 12.27 -3.79
N LYS A 73 -1.39 11.73 -2.79
CA LYS A 73 -0.78 11.40 -1.49
C LYS A 73 0.00 10.08 -1.55
N PRO A 74 1.14 9.99 -0.84
CA PRO A 74 1.88 8.74 -0.71
C PRO A 74 1.00 7.62 -0.12
N ARG A 75 1.14 6.41 -0.68
CA ARG A 75 0.30 5.26 -0.31
C ARG A 75 0.96 3.92 -0.65
N CYS A 76 0.34 2.84 -0.20
CA CYS A 76 0.63 1.49 -0.68
C CYS A 76 0.26 1.36 -2.17
N GLY A 77 1.09 0.63 -2.92
CA GLY A 77 0.94 0.33 -4.34
C GLY A 77 -0.02 -0.82 -4.66
N MET A 78 -0.57 -1.48 -3.64
CA MET A 78 -1.56 -2.54 -3.84
C MET A 78 -2.89 -1.99 -4.36
N PRO A 79 -3.60 -2.73 -5.24
CA PRO A 79 -4.93 -2.32 -5.68
C PRO A 79 -5.93 -2.20 -4.53
N ASP A 80 -6.86 -1.26 -4.66
CA ASP A 80 -7.98 -1.15 -3.72
C ASP A 80 -9.03 -2.22 -4.04
N ASP A 81 -9.59 -2.90 -3.03
CA ASP A 81 -10.70 -3.84 -3.26
C ASP A 81 -11.98 -3.06 -3.60
N VAL A 82 -12.12 -2.73 -4.87
CA VAL A 82 -13.29 -2.06 -5.45
C VAL A 82 -14.35 -3.06 -5.90
N ALA A 83 -14.01 -4.35 -5.88
CA ALA A 83 -14.80 -5.44 -6.39
C ALA A 83 -15.55 -6.15 -5.26
N ALA A 84 -16.13 -5.38 -4.34
CA ALA A 84 -17.22 -5.84 -3.49
C ALA A 84 -18.42 -6.22 -4.38
N ARG A 85 -18.31 -7.39 -5.01
CA ARG A 85 -19.34 -8.15 -5.70
C ARG A 85 -20.40 -8.49 -4.66
N GLY A 86 -21.36 -7.59 -4.47
CA GLY A 86 -22.67 -7.87 -3.86
C GLY A 86 -22.70 -8.25 -2.38
N ARG A 87 -21.59 -8.25 -1.64
CA ARG A 87 -21.59 -8.41 -0.17
C ARG A 87 -20.69 -7.38 0.48
N VAL A 88 -21.27 -6.57 1.37
CA VAL A 88 -20.52 -5.77 2.33
C VAL A 88 -19.75 -6.75 3.22
N ARG A 89 -18.47 -6.98 2.93
CA ARG A 89 -17.60 -7.70 3.85
C ARG A 89 -17.30 -6.74 5.01
N ARG A 90 -17.35 -7.24 6.24
CA ARG A 90 -17.05 -6.45 7.44
C ARG A 90 -15.56 -6.06 7.50
N TYR A 91 -14.71 -6.80 6.78
CA TYR A 91 -13.27 -6.62 6.59
C TYR A 91 -12.89 -7.31 5.27
N SER A 92 -11.92 -6.77 4.53
CA SER A 92 -11.50 -7.29 3.22
C SER A 92 -10.27 -8.20 3.39
N THR A 93 -10.36 -9.42 2.85
CA THR A 93 -9.33 -10.46 2.97
C THR A 93 -9.17 -11.18 1.63
N GLY A 94 -7.92 -11.40 1.23
CA GLY A 94 -7.54 -12.16 0.05
C GLY A 94 -7.42 -13.66 0.35
N SER A 95 -6.18 -14.17 0.37
CA SER A 95 -5.84 -15.55 0.72
C SER A 95 -5.26 -15.64 2.14
N LYS A 96 -4.98 -16.86 2.63
CA LYS A 96 -4.31 -17.07 3.93
C LYS A 96 -3.23 -18.15 3.85
N TRP A 97 -2.23 -18.05 4.72
CA TRP A 97 -1.27 -19.13 4.92
C TRP A 97 -1.95 -20.34 5.58
N ARG A 98 -1.58 -21.54 5.15
CA ARG A 98 -2.08 -22.80 5.76
C ARG A 98 -1.41 -23.13 7.08
N LYS A 99 -0.22 -22.58 7.31
CA LYS A 99 0.57 -22.75 8.52
C LYS A 99 0.58 -21.45 9.32
N THR A 100 0.85 -21.56 10.61
CA THR A 100 0.87 -20.43 11.54
C THR A 100 2.27 -19.97 11.93
N HIS A 101 3.28 -20.82 11.76
CA HIS A 101 4.68 -20.41 11.88
C HIS A 101 5.23 -20.03 10.50
N LEU A 102 5.57 -18.76 10.33
CA LEU A 102 6.08 -18.19 9.08
C LEU A 102 7.54 -17.75 9.26
N THR A 103 8.37 -18.07 8.29
CA THR A 103 9.76 -17.60 8.25
C THR A 103 9.86 -16.33 7.42
N TYR A 104 10.76 -15.42 7.78
CA TYR A 104 11.01 -14.22 6.98
C TYR A 104 12.49 -14.06 6.65
N PHE A 105 12.79 -13.54 5.45
CA PHE A 105 14.13 -13.19 5.01
C PHE A 105 14.16 -11.71 4.62
N ILE A 106 15.27 -11.03 4.90
CA ILE A 106 15.44 -9.60 4.61
C ILE A 106 16.67 -9.41 3.77
N GLN A 107 16.48 -8.75 2.63
CA GLN A 107 17.51 -8.08 1.86
C GLN A 107 17.40 -6.58 2.17
N HIS A 108 18.32 -6.08 2.99
CA HIS A 108 18.28 -4.75 3.58
C HIS A 108 18.37 -3.62 2.56
N GLY A 109 17.75 -2.48 2.91
CA GLY A 109 17.84 -1.22 2.19
C GLY A 109 18.98 -0.34 2.69
N ARG A 110 19.03 0.92 2.23
CA ARG A 110 20.21 1.78 2.41
C ARG A 110 20.10 2.85 3.50
N ASP A 111 18.90 3.33 3.79
CA ASP A 111 18.72 4.54 4.61
C ASP A 111 18.95 4.33 6.10
N LEU A 112 18.75 3.10 6.59
CA LEU A 112 18.86 2.75 8.01
C LEU A 112 19.91 1.65 8.21
N PRO A 113 20.64 1.63 9.34
CA PRO A 113 21.52 0.52 9.68
C PRO A 113 20.78 -0.84 9.65
N HIS A 114 21.43 -1.90 9.18
CA HIS A 114 20.81 -3.23 9.06
C HIS A 114 20.20 -3.71 10.40
N SER A 115 20.90 -3.46 11.51
CA SER A 115 20.40 -3.84 12.85
C SER A 115 19.13 -3.08 13.24
N GLN A 116 18.94 -1.85 12.75
CA GLN A 116 17.74 -1.07 12.98
C GLN A 116 16.59 -1.58 12.11
N GLN A 117 16.85 -1.85 10.83
CA GLN A 117 15.88 -2.49 9.95
C GLN A 117 15.41 -3.84 10.52
N ASP A 118 16.33 -4.67 11.02
CA ASP A 118 16.00 -5.97 11.63
C ASP A 118 15.03 -5.81 12.81
N ARG A 119 15.28 -4.85 13.71
CA ARG A 119 14.37 -4.55 14.84
C ARG A 119 13.02 -4.04 14.37
N ILE A 120 12.99 -3.18 13.36
CA ILE A 120 11.75 -2.61 12.80
C ILE A 120 10.90 -3.71 12.18
N PHE A 121 11.47 -4.56 11.33
CA PHE A 121 10.73 -5.63 10.68
C PHE A 121 10.27 -6.70 11.67
N GLN A 122 11.11 -7.04 12.66
CA GLN A 122 10.68 -7.91 13.76
C GLN A 122 9.50 -7.28 14.51
N ARG A 123 9.55 -5.99 14.84
CA ARG A 123 8.48 -5.28 15.55
C ARG A 123 7.19 -5.21 14.73
N ALA A 124 7.28 -4.96 13.42
CA ALA A 124 6.14 -4.96 12.52
C ALA A 124 5.43 -6.32 12.48
N LEU A 125 6.19 -7.42 12.40
CA LEU A 125 5.63 -8.77 12.49
C LEU A 125 5.06 -9.07 13.88
N GLN A 126 5.67 -8.54 14.94
CA GLN A 126 5.18 -8.72 16.31
C GLN A 126 3.78 -8.12 16.51
N TYR A 127 3.48 -6.95 15.92
CA TYR A 127 2.12 -6.39 15.99
C TYR A 127 1.05 -7.38 15.52
N TRP A 128 1.33 -8.13 14.44
CA TRP A 128 0.42 -9.14 13.92
C TRP A 128 0.43 -10.42 14.77
N ALA A 129 1.59 -10.85 15.27
CA ALA A 129 1.70 -12.01 16.15
C ALA A 129 0.94 -11.81 17.47
N ASP A 130 1.02 -10.62 18.07
CA ASP A 130 0.38 -10.30 19.36
C ASP A 130 -1.15 -10.47 19.34
N VAL A 131 -1.77 -10.37 18.17
CA VAL A 131 -3.23 -10.36 18.03
C VAL A 131 -3.79 -11.54 17.23
N SER A 132 -2.95 -12.48 16.80
CA SER A 132 -3.34 -13.63 15.97
C SER A 132 -2.61 -14.92 16.37
N GLY A 133 -3.05 -16.08 15.87
CA GLY A 133 -2.36 -17.35 16.09
C GLY A 133 -1.01 -17.50 15.36
N LEU A 134 -0.44 -16.43 14.80
CA LEU A 134 0.78 -16.46 13.99
C LEU A 134 2.04 -16.31 14.85
N SER A 135 3.14 -16.90 14.38
CA SER A 135 4.48 -16.69 14.93
C SER A 135 5.51 -16.59 13.81
N PHE A 136 6.61 -15.90 14.09
CA PHE A 136 7.60 -15.56 13.07
C PHE A 136 9.02 -15.89 13.51
N SER A 137 9.85 -16.33 12.57
CA SER A 137 11.29 -16.51 12.81
C SER A 137 12.12 -16.02 11.62
N ARG A 138 13.28 -15.43 11.91
CA ARG A 138 14.21 -14.98 10.88
C ARG A 138 14.88 -16.19 10.22
N SER A 139 14.88 -16.20 8.90
CA SER A 139 15.60 -17.16 8.06
C SER A 139 16.84 -16.48 7.46
N SER A 140 17.89 -17.28 7.25
CA SER A 140 19.07 -16.92 6.45
C SER A 140 18.91 -17.25 4.97
N SER A 141 17.84 -17.97 4.60
CA SER A 141 17.55 -18.36 3.22
C SER A 141 16.50 -17.45 2.59
N SER A 142 16.74 -17.01 1.36
CA SER A 142 15.77 -16.27 0.54
C SER A 142 14.53 -17.09 0.14
N ARG A 143 14.49 -18.39 0.47
CA ARG A 143 13.30 -19.26 0.34
C ARG A 143 12.33 -19.19 1.53
N ALA A 144 12.42 -18.14 2.34
CA ALA A 144 11.49 -17.89 3.44
C ALA A 144 10.05 -17.67 2.93
N ASP A 145 9.08 -17.78 3.84
CA ASP A 145 7.66 -17.52 3.51
C ASP A 145 7.43 -16.05 3.18
N LEU A 146 8.00 -15.16 4.00
CA LEU A 146 7.99 -13.73 3.80
C LEU A 146 9.35 -13.25 3.28
N LYS A 147 9.35 -12.51 2.18
CA LYS A 147 10.58 -12.05 1.51
C LYS A 147 10.56 -10.54 1.42
N ILE A 148 11.41 -9.92 2.22
CA ILE A 148 11.46 -8.47 2.42
C ILE A 148 12.65 -7.95 1.61
N SER A 149 12.41 -7.00 0.72
CA SER A 149 13.47 -6.41 -0.10
C SER A 149 13.19 -4.96 -0.45
N PHE A 150 14.24 -4.23 -0.74
CA PHE A 150 14.16 -2.87 -1.26
C PHE A 150 14.54 -2.86 -2.75
N GLY A 151 13.98 -1.92 -3.51
CA GLY A 151 14.31 -1.78 -4.92
C GLY A 151 13.87 -0.45 -5.49
N TYR A 152 14.56 -0.01 -6.54
CA TYR A 152 14.25 1.22 -7.27
C TYR A 152 13.37 0.92 -8.47
N ARG A 153 12.37 1.76 -8.74
CA ARG A 153 11.53 1.72 -9.96
C ARG A 153 11.28 0.29 -10.44
N SER A 154 11.94 -0.11 -11.53
CA SER A 154 11.93 -1.49 -11.98
C SER A 154 12.90 -2.37 -11.21
N HIS A 155 12.35 -3.22 -10.34
CA HIS A 155 13.10 -4.04 -9.38
C HIS A 155 12.75 -5.54 -9.51
N GLY A 156 13.53 -6.38 -8.83
CA GLY A 156 13.25 -7.81 -8.66
C GLY A 156 12.53 -8.07 -7.35
N GLY A 157 13.23 -8.74 -6.45
CA GLY A 157 12.87 -8.92 -5.05
C GLY A 157 14.14 -9.32 -4.31
N VAL A 158 14.05 -10.36 -3.48
CA VAL A 158 15.26 -10.96 -2.88
C VAL A 158 16.11 -11.70 -3.93
N TYR A 159 17.36 -12.02 -3.61
CA TYR A 159 18.26 -12.74 -4.52
C TYR A 159 17.61 -14.00 -5.13
N GLY A 160 17.65 -14.08 -6.47
CA GLY A 160 17.11 -15.19 -7.25
C GLY A 160 15.67 -15.02 -7.73
N GLU A 161 14.96 -13.96 -7.31
CA GLU A 161 13.62 -13.68 -7.80
C GLU A 161 13.63 -13.01 -9.18
N ARG A 162 12.57 -13.28 -9.96
CA ARG A 162 12.37 -12.62 -11.26
C ARG A 162 12.01 -11.16 -11.03
N ARG A 163 12.17 -10.37 -12.10
CA ARG A 163 11.71 -8.98 -12.15
C ARG A 163 10.25 -8.89 -11.70
N CYS A 164 9.98 -7.95 -10.80
CA CYS A 164 8.63 -7.61 -10.38
C CYS A 164 7.92 -6.89 -11.52
N ASN A 165 6.67 -7.27 -11.79
CA ASN A 165 5.86 -6.67 -12.84
C ASN A 165 5.20 -5.34 -12.41
N TYR A 166 5.40 -4.95 -11.16
CA TYR A 166 4.86 -3.73 -10.56
C TYR A 166 6.07 -2.83 -10.25
N PRO A 167 6.49 -1.97 -11.19
CA PRO A 167 7.58 -1.04 -10.92
C PRO A 167 7.11 0.05 -9.94
N PHE A 168 8.03 0.54 -9.12
CA PHE A 168 7.83 1.77 -8.37
C PHE A 168 7.93 3.00 -9.26
N ASP A 169 7.48 4.14 -8.74
CA ASP A 169 7.32 5.40 -9.46
C ASP A 169 8.29 6.50 -9.01
N GLY A 170 9.18 6.19 -8.06
CA GLY A 170 10.11 7.14 -7.49
C GLY A 170 9.48 7.92 -6.32
N PRO A 171 10.11 9.03 -5.87
CA PRO A 171 9.79 9.61 -4.57
C PRO A 171 8.35 10.15 -4.43
N GLY A 172 7.74 9.87 -3.28
CA GLY A 172 6.55 10.53 -2.75
C GLY A 172 5.20 9.97 -3.21
N LYS A 173 5.16 8.82 -3.88
CA LYS A 173 3.92 8.22 -4.40
C LYS A 173 3.74 6.79 -3.88
N VAL A 174 4.22 5.77 -4.57
CA VAL A 174 4.13 4.38 -4.10
C VAL A 174 5.27 4.11 -3.14
N LEU A 175 4.94 3.96 -1.86
CA LEU A 175 5.96 3.71 -0.84
C LEU A 175 6.47 2.27 -0.90
N ALA A 176 5.54 1.34 -1.02
CA ALA A 176 5.81 -0.09 -1.00
C ALA A 176 4.62 -0.84 -1.62
N HIS A 177 4.82 -2.14 -1.89
CA HIS A 177 3.74 -3.08 -2.13
C HIS A 177 4.11 -4.45 -1.60
N ALA A 178 3.12 -5.32 -1.48
CA ALA A 178 3.30 -6.69 -1.04
C ALA A 178 2.53 -7.67 -1.93
N PHE A 179 2.71 -8.95 -1.66
CA PHE A 179 2.00 -10.02 -2.34
C PHE A 179 1.34 -10.91 -1.31
N PHE A 180 0.09 -11.27 -1.58
CA PHE A 180 -0.72 -12.10 -0.70
C PHE A 180 -0.06 -13.46 -0.36
N PRO A 181 -0.56 -14.15 0.69
CA PRO A 181 -0.08 -15.46 1.10
C PRO A 181 0.10 -16.47 -0.04
N SER A 182 1.12 -17.31 0.11
CA SER A 182 1.75 -18.20 -0.90
C SER A 182 2.82 -17.53 -1.79
N ASP A 183 2.83 -16.20 -1.92
CA ASP A 183 3.95 -15.45 -2.50
C ASP A 183 4.79 -14.78 -1.40
N GLY A 184 4.15 -13.96 -0.56
CA GLY A 184 4.75 -13.40 0.66
C GLY A 184 5.86 -12.36 0.47
N ARG A 185 6.10 -11.92 -0.77
CA ARG A 185 7.00 -10.79 -1.03
C ARG A 185 6.44 -9.48 -0.46
N ALA A 186 7.32 -8.66 0.10
CA ALA A 186 7.06 -7.28 0.48
C ALA A 186 8.23 -6.43 -0.02
N HIS A 187 7.95 -5.52 -0.95
CA HIS A 187 8.95 -4.68 -1.59
C HIS A 187 8.77 -3.23 -1.15
N PHE A 188 9.88 -2.58 -0.83
CA PHE A 188 9.93 -1.19 -0.37
C PHE A 188 10.63 -0.36 -1.44
N ASP A 189 10.06 0.78 -1.83
CA ASP A 189 10.66 1.66 -2.83
C ASP A 189 11.90 2.35 -2.26
N GLU A 190 13.08 2.00 -2.77
CA GLU A 190 14.36 2.56 -2.31
C GLU A 190 14.60 3.99 -2.84
N ASP A 191 13.71 4.52 -3.70
CA ASP A 191 13.68 5.96 -4.02
C ASP A 191 13.04 6.79 -2.88
N GLU A 192 12.34 6.17 -1.93
CA GLU A 192 11.84 6.83 -0.72
C GLU A 192 12.94 6.99 0.33
N THR A 193 12.83 7.99 1.19
CA THR A 193 13.74 8.15 2.36
C THR A 193 13.11 7.50 3.58
N TYR A 194 13.51 6.26 3.88
CA TYR A 194 13.02 5.53 5.04
C TYR A 194 13.65 6.00 6.34
N THR A 195 12.81 6.20 7.34
CA THR A 195 13.19 6.68 8.67
C THR A 195 12.52 5.85 9.76
N ASP A 196 12.95 6.08 11.00
CA ASP A 196 12.37 5.47 12.18
C ASP A 196 12.33 6.51 13.31
N GLY A 197 11.17 6.63 13.97
CA GLY A 197 10.97 7.58 15.06
C GLY A 197 10.99 9.07 14.68
N GLN A 198 10.98 9.42 13.38
CA GLN A 198 11.08 10.80 12.91
C GLN A 198 9.78 11.26 12.25
N SER A 199 9.43 12.54 12.43
CA SER A 199 8.27 13.16 11.79
C SER A 199 8.48 13.47 10.31
N SER A 200 9.73 13.54 9.86
CA SER A 200 10.11 13.71 8.45
C SER A 200 10.51 12.38 7.82
N GLY A 201 10.24 12.24 6.52
CA GLY A 201 10.51 11.01 5.77
C GLY A 201 9.42 9.94 5.93
N THR A 202 9.73 8.75 5.45
CA THR A 202 8.80 7.62 5.39
C THR A 202 9.10 6.64 6.52
N ASN A 203 8.18 6.52 7.49
CA ASN A 203 8.39 5.69 8.65
C ASN A 203 8.32 4.21 8.27
N LEU A 204 9.47 3.52 8.30
CA LEU A 204 9.59 2.14 7.85
C LEU A 204 8.73 1.19 8.69
N LEU A 205 8.57 1.45 10.00
CA LEU A 205 7.73 0.61 10.86
C LEU A 205 6.26 0.65 10.43
N TRP A 206 5.73 1.83 10.13
CA TRP A 206 4.35 1.99 9.65
C TRP A 206 4.16 1.25 8.32
N VAL A 207 5.02 1.52 7.33
CA VAL A 207 4.91 0.91 6.00
C VAL A 207 5.07 -0.60 6.08
N ALA A 208 6.08 -1.09 6.81
CA ALA A 208 6.28 -2.53 6.95
C ALA A 208 5.09 -3.22 7.65
N THR A 209 4.50 -2.59 8.66
CA THR A 209 3.33 -3.16 9.35
C THR A 209 2.15 -3.28 8.38
N HIS A 210 1.92 -2.26 7.54
CA HIS A 210 0.90 -2.28 6.49
C HIS A 210 1.17 -3.40 5.46
N GLU A 211 2.35 -3.43 4.86
CA GLU A 211 2.70 -4.42 3.83
C GLU A 211 2.68 -5.86 4.35
N PHE A 212 3.03 -6.06 5.62
CA PHE A 212 2.91 -7.38 6.24
C PHE A 212 1.46 -7.79 6.44
N GLY A 213 0.54 -6.85 6.66
CA GLY A 213 -0.90 -7.17 6.66
C GLY A 213 -1.33 -7.80 5.33
N HIS A 214 -0.89 -7.24 4.19
CA HIS A 214 -1.11 -7.84 2.87
C HIS A 214 -0.45 -9.20 2.71
N ALA A 215 0.84 -9.32 3.09
CA ALA A 215 1.56 -10.59 3.02
C ALA A 215 0.95 -11.68 3.92
N LEU A 216 0.15 -11.28 4.91
CA LEU A 216 -0.64 -12.15 5.79
C LEU A 216 -2.08 -12.36 5.31
N GLY A 217 -2.57 -11.64 4.30
CA GLY A 217 -3.88 -11.90 3.71
C GLY A 217 -4.91 -10.79 3.81
N LEU A 218 -4.58 -9.67 4.43
CA LEU A 218 -5.49 -8.53 4.57
C LEU A 218 -5.50 -7.70 3.29
N GLU A 219 -6.66 -7.24 2.88
CA GLU A 219 -6.80 -6.22 1.83
C GLU A 219 -6.84 -4.83 2.50
N HIS A 220 -6.85 -3.76 1.69
CA HIS A 220 -6.99 -2.42 2.23
C HIS A 220 -8.30 -2.23 2.99
N SER A 221 -8.23 -1.48 4.09
CA SER A 221 -9.38 -0.99 4.85
C SER A 221 -9.81 0.39 4.33
N ASN A 222 -11.10 0.69 4.41
CA ASN A 222 -11.63 2.04 4.23
C ASN A 222 -11.70 2.83 5.56
N VAL A 223 -11.27 2.25 6.67
CA VAL A 223 -11.21 2.90 7.99
C VAL A 223 -9.92 3.70 8.10
N ARG A 224 -10.00 5.03 8.07
CA ARG A 224 -8.84 5.95 8.04
C ARG A 224 -7.83 5.77 9.19
N GLY A 225 -8.26 5.23 10.33
CA GLY A 225 -7.40 4.98 11.49
C GLY A 225 -6.75 3.59 11.51
N ALA A 226 -7.12 2.71 10.58
CA ALA A 226 -6.56 1.37 10.46
C ALA A 226 -5.18 1.40 9.82
N ILE A 227 -4.27 0.51 10.24
CA ILE A 227 -2.96 0.39 9.59
C ILE A 227 -3.14 -0.02 8.14
N MET A 228 -4.15 -0.83 7.83
CA MET A 228 -4.48 -1.25 6.47
C MET A 228 -5.20 -0.18 5.64
N TYR A 229 -5.37 1.06 6.13
CA TYR A 229 -5.77 2.18 5.28
C TYR A 229 -4.63 2.49 4.29
N PRO A 230 -4.89 2.59 2.97
CA PRO A 230 -3.81 2.61 1.97
C PRO A 230 -2.89 3.83 2.05
N TYR A 231 -3.40 4.96 2.55
CA TYR A 231 -2.66 6.21 2.54
C TYR A 231 -1.76 6.34 3.75
N TYR A 232 -0.52 6.72 3.50
CA TYR A 232 0.45 6.97 4.55
C TYR A 232 0.02 8.16 5.41
N THR A 233 0.08 7.96 6.73
CA THR A 233 -0.36 8.96 7.72
C THR A 233 0.79 9.63 8.45
N GLY A 234 2.04 9.30 8.10
CA GLY A 234 3.23 9.81 8.80
C GLY A 234 3.66 8.90 9.95
N TYR A 235 4.65 9.37 10.71
CA TYR A 235 5.05 8.73 11.95
C TYR A 235 3.97 8.86 13.02
N VAL A 236 3.60 7.72 13.62
CA VAL A 236 2.66 7.64 14.74
C VAL A 236 3.40 7.14 15.97
N ALA A 237 3.60 8.01 16.96
CA ALA A 237 4.19 7.62 18.23
C ALA A 237 3.32 6.56 18.91
N ASN A 238 3.95 5.50 19.44
CA ASN A 238 3.27 4.37 20.07
C ASN A 238 2.18 3.74 19.20
N MET A 239 2.45 3.58 17.90
CA MET A 239 1.54 2.96 16.93
C MET A 239 0.89 1.67 17.46
N GLN A 240 -0.42 1.55 17.25
CA GLN A 240 -1.21 0.37 17.61
C GLN A 240 -2.07 -0.05 16.40
N LEU A 241 -2.36 -1.34 16.31
CA LEU A 241 -3.33 -1.85 15.35
C LEU A 241 -4.74 -1.37 15.73
N HIS A 242 -5.50 -0.91 14.76
CA HIS A 242 -6.90 -0.55 14.96
C HIS A 242 -7.74 -1.82 15.15
N SER A 243 -8.93 -1.69 15.75
CA SER A 243 -9.84 -2.83 15.93
C SER A 243 -10.23 -3.48 14.60
N ASP A 244 -10.25 -2.72 13.51
CA ASP A 244 -10.51 -3.22 12.17
C ASP A 244 -9.40 -4.18 11.69
N ASP A 245 -8.13 -3.79 11.86
CA ASP A 245 -6.96 -4.60 11.54
C ASP A 245 -6.96 -5.90 12.36
N ILE A 246 -7.20 -5.77 13.67
CA ILE A 246 -7.23 -6.89 14.62
C ILE A 246 -8.35 -7.88 14.25
N ASN A 247 -9.54 -7.38 13.94
CA ASN A 247 -10.66 -8.23 13.54
C ASN A 247 -10.38 -8.92 12.20
N GLY A 248 -9.79 -8.20 11.24
CA GLY A 248 -9.38 -8.74 9.95
C GLY A 248 -8.41 -9.90 10.11
N ILE A 249 -7.31 -9.73 10.84
CA ILE A 249 -6.30 -10.79 10.98
C ILE A 249 -6.81 -11.99 11.78
N ARG A 250 -7.63 -11.74 12.83
CA ARG A 250 -8.25 -12.81 13.62
C ARG A 250 -9.26 -13.62 12.82
N SER A 251 -9.90 -13.03 11.82
CA SER A 251 -10.79 -13.79 10.94
C SER A 251 -10.05 -14.85 10.11
N LEU A 252 -8.77 -14.63 9.84
CA LEU A 252 -7.93 -15.53 9.04
C LEU A 252 -7.23 -16.59 9.91
N TYR A 253 -6.73 -16.16 11.06
CA TYR A 253 -5.80 -16.95 11.89
C TYR A 253 -6.29 -17.20 13.32
N GLY A 254 -7.47 -16.75 13.69
CA GLY A 254 -8.02 -16.89 15.04
C GLY A 254 -7.27 -16.06 16.09
N THR A 255 -7.63 -16.27 17.35
CA THR A 255 -7.00 -15.68 18.53
C THR A 255 -5.97 -16.61 19.15
N VAL A 256 -4.97 -16.06 19.82
CA VAL A 256 -4.14 -16.82 20.77
C VAL A 256 -5.01 -17.15 21.98
N TRP A 257 -5.25 -18.43 22.25
CA TRP A 257 -5.78 -18.87 23.54
C TRP A 257 -4.57 -19.15 24.43
N PHE A 258 -4.41 -18.36 25.51
CA PHE A 258 -3.46 -18.65 26.58
C PHE A 258 -4.07 -19.66 27.55
#